data_AF-A0A7S1P4T4-F1
#
_entry.id   AF-A0A7S1P4T4-F1
#
_cell.length_a   1.000
_cell.length_b   1.000
_cell.length_c   1.000
_cell.angle_alpha   90.00
_cell.angle_beta   90.00
_cell.angle_gamma   90.00
#
_symmetry.space_group_name_H-M   'P 1'
#
loop_
_entity.id
_entity.type
_entity.pdbx_description
1 polymer ?
#
loop_
_entity_poly.entity_id
_entity_poly.type
_entity_poly.pdbx_seq_one_letter_code
_entity_poly.pdbx_strand_id
1 'polypeptide(L)'
;APRRFEQVPLVGAPAADEWKQTDDLMNSIQSAILASDEEGLRKVLAGLSPEQAERSLTGYGSEAQLLSAAIFGFASAIHLAAGVCSRVEVFEVLFQDRHHLLKLKDSYGVTPLHFAARNGSVGVVEKFVEWGGKELLEAQDSVKMRTSS
;
A
#
# COMPACT_ATOMS: atom_id res chain seq x y z
N ALA A 1 -39.41 -2.06 -40.70
CA ALA A 1 -38.47 -3.00 -40.07
C ALA A 1 -37.41 -2.21 -39.32
N PRO A 2 -37.31 -2.31 -37.98
CA PRO A 2 -36.21 -1.68 -37.24
C PRO A 2 -35.03 -2.66 -37.10
N ARG A 3 -33.82 -2.10 -37.14
CA ARG A 3 -32.53 -2.79 -37.07
C ARG A 3 -32.35 -3.42 -35.68
N ARG A 4 -31.97 -4.71 -35.64
CA ARG A 4 -31.49 -5.37 -34.41
C ARG A 4 -30.22 -4.65 -33.96
N PHE A 5 -30.27 -4.03 -32.79
CA PHE A 5 -29.07 -3.67 -32.06
C PHE A 5 -28.43 -4.98 -31.60
N GLU A 6 -27.31 -5.35 -32.22
CA GLU A 6 -26.45 -6.40 -31.72
C GLU A 6 -25.89 -5.93 -30.37
N GLN A 7 -26.29 -6.61 -29.30
CA GLN A 7 -25.65 -6.46 -28.01
C GLN A 7 -24.24 -7.02 -28.14
N VAL A 8 -23.25 -6.13 -28.14
CA VAL A 8 -21.85 -6.50 -27.97
C VAL A 8 -21.70 -6.99 -26.53
N PRO A 9 -21.22 -8.22 -26.27
CA PRO A 9 -20.99 -8.68 -24.91
C PRO A 9 -19.91 -7.79 -24.29
N LEU A 10 -20.25 -7.07 -23.22
CA LEU A 10 -19.24 -6.40 -22.39
C LEU A 10 -18.28 -7.48 -21.87
N VAL A 11 -17.03 -7.39 -22.33
CA VAL A 11 -15.91 -8.20 -21.87
C VAL A 11 -15.76 -8.03 -20.36
N GLY A 12 -15.97 -9.13 -19.62
CA GLY A 12 -15.32 -9.42 -18.34
C GLY A 12 -15.51 -8.42 -17.19
N ALA A 13 -16.73 -8.26 -16.67
CA ALA A 13 -16.88 -7.78 -15.29
C ALA A 13 -16.43 -8.92 -14.33
N PRO A 14 -15.41 -8.72 -13.47
CA PRO A 14 -15.03 -9.73 -12.48
C PRO A 14 -16.21 -10.04 -11.56
N ALA A 15 -16.35 -11.31 -11.17
CA ALA A 15 -17.47 -11.78 -10.38
C ALA A 15 -17.54 -11.02 -9.05
N ALA A 16 -18.74 -10.60 -8.64
CA ALA A 16 -18.96 -9.80 -7.42
C ALA A 16 -18.42 -10.46 -6.13
N ASP A 17 -18.20 -11.78 -6.15
CA ASP A 17 -17.62 -12.54 -5.03
C ASP A 17 -16.10 -12.34 -4.87
N GLU A 18 -15.39 -11.99 -5.96
CA GLU A 18 -13.96 -11.66 -5.89
C GLU A 18 -13.73 -10.36 -5.10
N TRP A 19 -14.66 -9.41 -5.17
CA TRP A 19 -14.53 -8.08 -4.57
C TRP A 19 -14.65 -8.11 -3.04
N LYS A 20 -15.57 -8.92 -2.49
CA LYS A 20 -15.72 -9.08 -1.04
C LYS A 20 -14.49 -9.73 -0.39
N GLN A 21 -13.92 -10.74 -1.05
CA GLN A 21 -12.71 -11.40 -0.52
C GLN A 21 -11.50 -10.46 -0.52
N THR A 22 -11.38 -9.58 -1.52
CA THR A 22 -10.34 -8.54 -1.50
C THR A 22 -10.54 -7.54 -0.38
N ASP A 23 -11.77 -7.11 -0.08
CA ASP A 23 -12.03 -6.14 0.99
C ASP A 23 -11.74 -6.72 2.38
N ASP A 24 -12.19 -7.96 2.65
CA ASP A 24 -11.94 -8.64 3.93
C ASP A 24 -10.44 -8.87 4.18
N LEU A 25 -9.70 -9.23 3.13
CA LEU A 25 -8.25 -9.40 3.20
C LEU A 25 -7.55 -8.07 3.47
N MET A 26 -7.92 -7.02 2.74
CA MET A 26 -7.35 -5.68 2.92
C MET A 26 -7.62 -5.13 4.33
N ASN A 27 -8.84 -5.31 4.83
CA ASN A 27 -9.22 -4.93 6.20
C ASN A 27 -8.40 -5.68 7.24
N SER A 28 -8.13 -6.97 7.01
CA SER A 28 -7.29 -7.78 7.91
C SER A 28 -5.85 -7.28 7.94
N ILE A 29 -5.26 -6.97 6.78
CA ILE A 29 -3.90 -6.40 6.67
C ILE A 29 -3.84 -5.03 7.37
N GLN A 30 -4.81 -4.15 7.09
CA GLN A 30 -4.88 -2.83 7.72
C GLN A 30 -5.05 -2.92 9.23
N SER A 31 -5.90 -3.82 9.72
CA SER A 31 -6.11 -4.02 11.15
C SER A 31 -4.83 -4.51 11.85
N ALA A 32 -4.10 -5.44 11.24
CA ALA A 32 -2.82 -5.92 11.76
C ALA A 32 -1.77 -4.80 11.81
N ILE A 33 -1.71 -3.96 10.77
CA ILE A 33 -0.81 -2.78 10.74
C ILE A 33 -1.17 -1.79 11.84
N LEU A 34 -2.45 -1.43 11.99
CA LEU A 34 -2.92 -0.50 13.01
C LEU A 34 -2.66 -1.03 14.43
N ALA A 35 -2.79 -2.34 14.63
CA ALA A 35 -2.45 -3.00 15.89
C ALA A 35 -0.93 -3.18 16.09
N SER A 36 -0.11 -2.90 15.07
CA SER A 36 1.32 -3.24 15.01
C SER A 36 1.57 -4.72 15.37
N ASP A 37 0.69 -5.60 14.89
CA ASP A 37 0.72 -7.05 15.10
C ASP A 37 1.47 -7.72 13.94
N GLU A 38 2.78 -7.90 14.11
CA GLU A 38 3.65 -8.52 13.12
C GLU A 38 3.30 -9.99 12.86
N GLU A 39 2.81 -10.71 13.88
CA GLU A 39 2.51 -12.13 13.77
C GLU A 39 1.16 -12.36 13.09
N GLY A 40 0.15 -11.55 13.41
CA GLY A 40 -1.10 -11.50 12.66
C GLY A 40 -0.86 -11.14 11.20
N LEU A 41 -0.02 -10.14 10.94
CA LEU A 41 0.36 -9.77 9.58
C LEU A 41 1.08 -10.90 8.84
N ARG A 42 2.02 -11.59 9.50
CA ARG A 42 2.73 -12.74 8.92
C ARG A 42 1.78 -13.86 8.56
N LYS A 43 0.82 -14.20 9.42
CA LYS A 43 -0.19 -15.23 9.15
C LYS A 43 -1.07 -14.87 7.96
N VAL A 44 -1.52 -13.62 7.88
CA VAL A 44 -2.33 -13.15 6.75
C VAL A 44 -1.54 -13.25 5.45
N LEU A 45 -0.29 -12.77 5.42
CA LEU A 45 0.54 -12.80 4.21
C LEU A 45 1.02 -14.20 3.82
N ALA A 46 1.26 -15.10 4.79
CA ALA A 46 1.66 -16.48 4.53
C ALA A 46 0.58 -17.29 3.80
N GLY A 47 -0.69 -16.88 3.93
CA GLY A 47 -1.81 -17.49 3.21
C GLY A 47 -1.99 -17.01 1.77
N LEU A 48 -1.17 -16.05 1.31
CA LEU A 48 -1.30 -15.44 -0.01
C LEU A 48 -0.21 -15.90 -0.98
N SER A 49 -0.53 -15.93 -2.27
CA SER A 49 0.52 -16.00 -3.30
C SER A 49 1.36 -14.71 -3.30
N PRO A 50 2.60 -14.73 -3.81
CA PRO A 50 3.42 -13.52 -3.92
C PRO A 50 2.71 -12.39 -4.67
N GLU A 51 1.99 -12.71 -5.74
CA GLU A 51 1.22 -11.76 -6.55
C GLU A 51 0.03 -11.18 -5.79
N GLN A 52 -0.67 -12.01 -5.01
CA GLN A 52 -1.77 -11.57 -4.15
C GLN A 52 -1.25 -10.67 -3.03
N ALA A 53 -0.16 -11.07 -2.36
CA ALA A 53 0.48 -10.28 -1.32
C ALA A 53 0.94 -8.92 -1.88
N GLU A 54 1.62 -8.92 -3.02
CA GLU A 54 2.05 -7.68 -3.66
C GLU A 54 0.87 -6.81 -4.06
N ARG A 55 -0.17 -7.39 -4.66
CA ARG A 55 -1.41 -6.68 -5.00
C ARG A 55 -2.14 -6.16 -3.76
N SER A 56 -2.12 -6.84 -2.62
CA SER A 56 -2.73 -6.32 -1.40
C SER A 56 -1.89 -5.22 -0.74
N LEU A 57 -0.57 -5.29 -0.86
CA LEU A 57 0.34 -4.31 -0.25
C LEU A 57 0.48 -3.03 -1.07
N THR A 58 0.48 -3.16 -2.40
CA THR A 58 0.64 -2.05 -3.36
C THR A 58 -0.66 -1.60 -3.99
N GLY A 59 -1.68 -2.46 -3.98
CA GLY A 59 -2.80 -2.39 -4.90
C GLY A 59 -3.61 -1.13 -4.79
N TYR A 60 -3.68 -0.45 -5.92
CA TYR A 60 -4.77 0.43 -6.30
C TYR A 60 -5.94 -0.42 -6.79
N GLY A 61 -6.75 -0.93 -5.86
CA GLY A 61 -7.79 -1.91 -6.16
C GLY A 61 -9.18 -1.44 -5.75
N SER A 62 -9.94 -0.89 -6.71
CA SER A 62 -11.37 -0.55 -6.68
C SER A 62 -11.80 0.80 -6.05
N GLU A 63 -13.00 1.27 -6.45
CA GLU A 63 -13.72 2.44 -5.94
C GLU A 63 -13.76 2.53 -4.39
N ALA A 64 -13.63 1.41 -3.67
CA ALA A 64 -13.56 1.37 -2.22
C ALA A 64 -12.36 2.15 -1.63
N GLN A 65 -11.32 2.37 -2.43
CA GLN A 65 -10.11 3.09 -2.03
C GLN A 65 -10.31 4.61 -1.94
N LEU A 66 -11.36 5.16 -2.56
CA LEU A 66 -11.76 6.55 -2.31
C LEU A 66 -12.08 6.74 -0.82
N LEU A 67 -12.63 5.74 -0.14
CA LEU A 67 -12.99 5.86 1.27
C LEU A 67 -11.77 5.72 2.20
N SER A 68 -10.89 4.75 1.95
CA SER A 68 -9.66 4.57 2.75
C SER A 68 -8.69 5.74 2.63
N ALA A 69 -8.43 6.21 1.40
CA ALA A 69 -7.61 7.39 1.16
C ALA A 69 -8.29 8.67 1.67
N ALA A 70 -9.62 8.78 1.64
CA ALA A 70 -10.33 9.93 2.20
C ALA A 70 -10.35 9.95 3.74
N ILE A 71 -10.34 8.79 4.42
CA ILE A 71 -10.36 8.72 5.88
C ILE A 71 -8.95 8.91 6.47
N PHE A 72 -7.92 8.30 5.88
CA PHE A 72 -6.58 8.29 6.46
C PHE A 72 -5.51 8.99 5.63
N GLY A 73 -5.78 9.36 4.37
CA GLY A 73 -4.81 10.05 3.50
C GLY A 73 -3.66 9.17 3.00
N PHE A 74 -3.67 7.86 3.28
CA PHE A 74 -2.63 6.93 2.83
C PHE A 74 -3.11 6.11 1.62
N ALA A 75 -2.30 6.11 0.57
CA ALA A 75 -2.65 5.49 -0.71
C ALA A 75 -2.41 3.96 -0.79
N SER A 76 -1.72 3.35 0.18
CA SER A 76 -1.43 1.90 0.20
C SER A 76 -1.17 1.40 1.63
N ALA A 77 -1.23 0.08 1.86
CA ALA A 77 -0.89 -0.53 3.16
C ALA A 77 0.53 -0.17 3.65
N ILE A 78 1.49 -0.03 2.73
CA ILE A 78 2.89 0.27 3.08
C ILE A 78 3.06 1.72 3.52
N HIS A 79 2.47 2.66 2.78
CA HIS A 79 2.41 4.07 3.20
C HIS A 79 1.69 4.24 4.54
N LEU A 80 0.58 3.52 4.75
CA LEU A 80 -0.13 3.50 6.03
C LEU A 80 0.78 3.00 7.15
N ALA A 81 1.41 1.83 6.97
CA ALA A 81 2.34 1.28 7.96
C ALA A 81 3.45 2.27 8.29
N ALA A 82 4.08 2.89 7.29
CA ALA A 82 5.11 3.91 7.50
C ALA A 82 4.60 5.16 8.24
N GLY A 83 3.32 5.51 8.09
CA GLY A 83 2.71 6.64 8.77
C GLY A 83 2.26 6.37 10.19
N VAL A 84 2.03 5.12 10.58
CA VAL A 84 1.40 4.77 11.88
C VAL A 84 2.26 3.83 12.74
N CYS A 85 3.09 2.98 12.13
CA CYS A 85 3.94 2.03 12.83
C CYS A 85 5.32 2.64 13.11
N SER A 86 5.84 2.38 14.30
CA SER A 86 7.25 2.63 14.65
C SER A 86 8.04 1.34 14.90
N ARG A 87 7.40 0.17 14.74
CA ARG A 87 7.99 -1.16 14.91
C ARG A 87 8.65 -1.63 13.62
N VAL A 88 9.92 -2.00 13.70
CA VAL A 88 10.70 -2.46 12.55
C VAL A 88 10.23 -3.84 12.09
N GLU A 89 9.78 -4.67 13.02
CA GLU A 89 9.34 -6.05 12.81
C GLU A 89 8.15 -6.13 11.86
N VAL A 90 7.25 -5.14 11.90
CA VAL A 90 6.14 -5.01 10.94
C VAL A 90 6.70 -4.86 9.53
N PHE A 91 7.73 -4.04 9.35
CA PHE A 91 8.35 -3.83 8.05
C PHE A 91 9.22 -5.00 7.57
N GLU A 92 9.82 -5.77 8.49
CA GLU A 92 10.48 -7.03 8.15
C GLU A 92 9.51 -7.99 7.47
N VAL A 93 8.28 -8.09 8.00
CA VAL A 93 7.22 -8.92 7.41
C VAL A 93 6.72 -8.35 6.08
N LEU A 94 6.53 -7.03 5.99
CA LEU A 94 6.05 -6.38 4.76
C LEU A 94 7.07 -6.49 3.61
N PHE A 95 8.36 -6.34 3.90
CA PHE A 95 9.41 -6.27 2.88
C PHE A 95 10.22 -7.55 2.69
N GLN A 96 9.95 -8.62 3.45
CA GLN A 96 10.72 -9.87 3.47
C GLN A 96 11.29 -10.30 2.10
N ASP A 97 10.45 -10.38 1.07
CA ASP A 97 10.84 -10.69 -0.32
C ASP A 97 10.44 -9.57 -1.29
N ARG A 98 10.21 -8.36 -0.78
CA ARG A 98 9.54 -7.24 -1.47
C ARG A 98 10.25 -5.90 -1.25
N HIS A 99 11.58 -5.89 -1.16
CA HIS A 99 12.35 -4.65 -0.93
C HIS A 99 12.14 -3.59 -2.01
N HIS A 100 11.69 -3.95 -3.22
CA HIS A 100 11.33 -2.98 -4.26
C HIS A 100 10.22 -2.02 -3.82
N LEU A 101 9.39 -2.44 -2.85
CA LEU A 101 8.30 -1.64 -2.31
C LEU A 101 8.77 -0.49 -1.41
N LEU A 102 10.03 -0.46 -0.99
CA LEU A 102 10.62 0.69 -0.30
C LEU A 102 10.65 1.94 -1.20
N LYS A 103 10.75 1.74 -2.52
CA LYS A 103 10.73 2.78 -3.55
C LYS A 103 9.33 3.03 -4.13
N LEU A 104 8.29 2.39 -3.58
CA LEU A 104 6.91 2.59 -4.00
C LEU A 104 6.56 4.07 -3.88
N LYS A 105 5.93 4.64 -4.91
CA LYS A 105 5.46 6.01 -4.93
C LYS A 105 3.95 6.03 -5.00
N ASP A 106 3.32 6.92 -4.23
CA ASP A 106 1.90 7.20 -4.37
C ASP A 106 1.60 8.13 -5.57
N SER A 107 0.34 8.55 -5.72
CA SER A 107 -0.09 9.49 -6.78
C SER A 107 0.55 10.87 -6.67
N TYR A 108 1.13 11.20 -5.52
CA TYR A 108 1.87 12.43 -5.26
C TYR A 108 3.38 12.20 -5.28
N GLY A 109 3.86 11.04 -5.71
CA GLY A 109 5.29 10.71 -5.74
C GLY A 109 5.91 10.49 -4.35
N VAL A 110 5.09 10.46 -3.29
CA VAL A 110 5.52 10.27 -1.91
C VAL A 110 5.87 8.81 -1.71
N THR A 111 6.96 8.53 -1.00
CA THR A 111 7.42 7.16 -0.70
C THR A 111 7.11 6.77 0.75
N PRO A 112 7.16 5.48 1.11
CA PRO A 112 7.04 5.05 2.51
C PRO A 112 8.02 5.78 3.45
N LEU A 113 9.24 6.08 2.99
CA LEU A 113 10.21 6.81 3.82
C LEU A 113 9.76 8.22 4.19
N HIS A 114 9.06 8.93 3.30
CA HIS A 114 8.51 10.25 3.61
C HIS A 114 7.52 10.19 4.77
N PHE A 115 6.68 9.15 4.81
CA PHE A 115 5.74 8.94 5.90
C PHE A 115 6.44 8.54 7.21
N ALA A 116 7.42 7.64 7.15
CA ALA A 116 8.21 7.26 8.33
C ALA A 116 8.96 8.45 8.92
N ALA A 117 9.53 9.31 8.06
CA ALA A 117 10.19 10.54 8.47
C ALA A 117 9.21 11.55 9.08
N ARG A 118 8.01 11.73 8.48
CA ARG A 118 6.95 12.59 9.03
C ARG A 118 6.42 12.09 10.37
N ASN A 119 6.38 10.78 10.58
CA ASN A 119 6.00 10.16 11.85
C ASN A 119 7.09 10.31 12.93
N GLY A 120 8.33 10.66 12.55
CA GLY A 120 9.45 10.76 13.47
C GLY A 120 10.01 9.40 13.92
N SER A 121 9.69 8.33 13.20
CA SER A 121 10.12 6.96 13.54
C SER A 121 11.57 6.71 13.11
N VAL A 122 12.54 7.23 13.89
CA VAL A 122 13.98 7.15 13.57
C VAL A 122 14.44 5.72 13.27
N GLY A 123 14.07 4.73 14.09
CA GLY A 123 14.48 3.34 13.87
C GLY A 123 13.96 2.73 12.58
N VAL A 124 12.74 3.11 12.16
CA VAL A 124 12.17 2.67 10.87
C VAL A 124 12.90 3.35 9.71
N VAL A 125 13.18 4.65 9.83
CA VAL A 125 13.96 5.42 8.83
C VAL A 125 15.35 4.83 8.65
N GLU A 126 16.07 4.55 9.74
CA GLU A 126 17.38 3.91 9.71
C GLU A 126 17.32 2.55 9.02
N LYS A 127 16.32 1.72 9.36
CA LYS A 127 16.17 0.41 8.75
C LYS A 127 15.83 0.50 7.26
N PHE A 128 15.00 1.45 6.85
CA PHE A 128 14.66 1.65 5.44
C PHE A 128 15.88 2.07 4.62
N VAL A 129 16.75 2.91 5.18
CA VAL A 129 18.02 3.30 4.54
C VAL A 129 18.99 2.13 4.50
N GLU A 130 19.02 1.28 5.53
CA GLU A 130 19.81 0.04 5.54
C GLU A 130 19.40 -0.91 4.41
N TRP A 131 18.09 -1.13 4.22
CA TRP A 131 17.57 -2.04 3.19
C TRP A 131 17.59 -1.44 1.78
N GLY A 132 17.20 -0.18 1.64
CA GLY A 132 17.01 0.48 0.35
C GLY A 132 18.19 1.32 -0.14
N GLY A 133 19.20 1.51 0.71
CA GLY A 133 20.36 2.35 0.44
C GLY A 133 20.07 3.85 0.52
N LYS A 134 21.14 4.66 0.40
CA LYS A 134 21.07 6.12 0.51
C LYS A 134 20.25 6.78 -0.60
N GLU A 135 20.10 6.14 -1.76
CA GLU A 135 19.27 6.63 -2.86
C GLU A 135 17.81 6.88 -2.44
N LEU A 136 17.35 6.17 -1.40
CA LEU A 136 15.99 6.33 -0.89
C LEU A 136 15.75 7.72 -0.27
N LEU A 137 16.82 8.37 0.20
CA LEU A 137 16.80 9.75 0.71
C LEU A 137 16.70 10.79 -0.41
N GLU A 138 17.06 10.41 -1.64
CA GLU A 138 16.99 11.29 -2.81
C GLU A 138 15.60 11.27 -3.47
N ALA A 139 14.70 10.42 -2.99
CA ALA A 139 13.35 10.36 -3.48
C ALA A 139 12.66 11.72 -3.25
N GLN A 140 12.38 12.42 -4.34
CA GLN A 140 11.58 13.64 -4.31
C GLN A 140 10.10 13.26 -4.44
N ASP A 141 9.28 13.76 -3.50
CA ASP A 141 7.85 13.84 -3.70
C ASP A 141 7.50 14.93 -4.72
N SER A 142 6.31 14.84 -5.32
CA SER A 142 5.84 15.83 -6.31
C SER A 142 5.52 17.16 -5.65
N VAL A 143 5.50 17.20 -4.32
CA VAL A 143 5.39 18.42 -3.53
C VAL A 143 6.79 19.01 -3.43
N LYS A 144 7.29 19.56 -4.56
CA LYS A 144 8.21 20.70 -4.46
C LYS A 144 7.59 21.61 -3.42
N MET A 145 8.21 21.71 -2.25
CA MET A 145 7.77 22.66 -1.25
C MET A 145 7.59 23.97 -2.01
N ARG A 146 6.35 24.47 -2.04
CA ARG A 146 6.11 25.89 -2.23
C ARG A 146 6.70 26.58 -1.00
N THR A 147 8.02 26.57 -0.87
CA THR A 147 8.73 27.69 -0.26
C THR A 147 8.62 28.80 -1.29
N SER A 148 7.41 29.36 -1.40
CA SER A 148 7.26 30.71 -1.91
C SER A 148 8.14 31.56 -1.02
N SER A 149 9.30 31.94 -1.57
CA SER A 149 10.15 32.98 -1.01
C SER A 149 9.45 34.32 -1.12
#